data_AF-A0A7K2PAT9-F1
#
_entry.id   AF-A0A7K2PAT9-F1
#
_cell.length_a   1.000
_cell.length_b   1.000
_cell.length_c   1.000
_cell.angle_alpha   90.00
_cell.angle_beta   90.00
_cell.angle_gamma   90.00
#
_symmetry.space_group_name_H-M   'P 1'
#
loop_
_entity.id
_entity.type
_entity.pdbx_description
1 polymer ?
#
loop_
_entity_poly.entity_id
_entity_poly.type
_entity_poly.pdbx_seq_one_letter_code
_entity_poly.pdbx_strand_id
1 'polypeptide(L)'
;MGGRLLLLHHTGRVSGQDRRVVLEVVAYDPDSRAWTVASGFGAGADWYRNLGAHPKTVLQFGNRHHAVTARFLSAEDGAEIMADYGARRPRTARRLCAFMGLPSDGSASALRRAGRAIPFVRLESDPPRPFV
;
A
#
# COMPACT_ATOMS: atom_id res chain seq x y z
N MET A 1 0.03 18.69 -6.15
CA MET A 1 0.13 17.41 -6.88
C MET A 1 0.80 16.41 -5.95
N GLY A 2 0.07 15.73 -5.07
CA GLY A 2 -0.81 14.61 -5.41
C GLY A 2 0.02 13.34 -5.54
N GLY A 3 0.83 13.00 -4.52
CA GLY A 3 1.72 11.84 -4.57
C GLY A 3 0.92 10.56 -4.83
N ARG A 4 1.08 9.96 -6.00
CA ARG A 4 0.51 8.64 -6.32
C ARG A 4 1.48 7.52 -5.95
N LEU A 5 2.74 7.87 -5.79
CA LEU A 5 3.82 6.96 -5.48
C LEU A 5 4.43 7.35 -4.15
N LEU A 6 4.87 6.34 -3.41
CA LEU A 6 5.77 6.51 -2.27
C LEU A 6 7.00 5.64 -2.46
N LEU A 7 8.12 6.08 -1.90
CA LEU A 7 9.32 5.25 -1.75
C LEU A 7 9.30 4.66 -0.34
N LEU A 8 9.21 3.35 -0.24
CA LEU A 8 9.19 2.62 1.03
C LEU A 8 10.59 2.06 1.31
N HIS A 9 11.11 2.32 2.51
CA HIS A 9 12.25 1.56 3.05
C HIS A 9 11.76 0.25 3.67
N HIS A 10 12.54 -0.82 3.55
CA HIS A 10 12.28 -2.08 4.23
C HIS A 10 13.58 -2.84 4.53
N THR A 11 13.66 -3.42 5.72
CA THR A 11 14.82 -4.21 6.14
C THR A 11 14.67 -5.66 5.66
N GLY A 12 15.66 -6.16 4.92
CA GLY A 12 15.69 -7.56 4.49
C GLY A 12 15.62 -8.52 5.68
N ARG A 13 14.54 -9.30 5.80
CA ARG A 13 14.30 -10.15 6.99
C ARG A 13 15.36 -11.21 7.25
N VAL A 14 16.15 -11.57 6.23
CA VAL A 14 17.26 -12.53 6.32
C VAL A 14 18.61 -11.80 6.33
N SER A 15 18.78 -10.78 5.48
CA SER A 15 20.07 -10.13 5.27
C SER A 15 20.34 -8.93 6.16
N GLY A 16 19.32 -8.38 6.84
CA GLY A 16 19.42 -7.15 7.62
C GLY A 16 19.65 -5.87 6.79
N GLN A 17 19.75 -5.98 5.46
CA GLN A 17 20.07 -4.84 4.60
C GLN A 17 18.88 -3.88 4.44
N ASP A 18 19.14 -2.57 4.48
CA ASP A 18 18.17 -1.57 4.06
C ASP A 18 17.94 -1.64 2.54
N ARG A 19 16.67 -1.67 2.15
CA ARG A 19 16.23 -1.78 0.75
C ARG A 19 15.08 -0.81 0.51
N ARG A 20 14.86 -0.47 -0.75
CA ARG A 20 13.86 0.52 -1.16
C ARG A 20 13.00 -0.02 -2.28
N VAL A 21 11.71 0.32 -2.26
CA VAL A 21 10.75 0.00 -3.31
C VAL A 21 9.80 1.16 -3.54
N VAL A 22 9.46 1.44 -4.81
CA VAL A 22 8.45 2.44 -5.17
C VAL A 22 7.09 1.72 -5.26
N LEU A 23 6.09 2.24 -4.53
CA LEU A 23 4.76 1.64 -4.45
C LEU A 23 3.68 2.65 -4.84
N GLU A 24 2.62 2.15 -5.46
CA GLU A 24 1.42 2.93 -5.74
C GLU A 24 0.51 3.03 -4.50
N VAL A 25 0.07 4.25 -4.22
CA VAL A 25 -0.87 4.58 -3.14
C VAL A 25 -2.30 4.47 -3.67
N VAL A 26 -3.04 3.50 -3.13
CA VAL A 26 -4.45 3.25 -3.48
C VAL A 26 -5.44 3.99 -2.58
N ALA A 27 -5.02 4.36 -1.37
CA ALA A 27 -5.77 5.27 -0.50
C ALA A 27 -4.80 6.13 0.32
N TYR A 28 -5.19 7.38 0.57
CA TYR A 28 -4.46 8.29 1.44
C TYR A 28 -5.45 9.01 2.34
N ASP A 29 -5.22 8.91 3.64
CA ASP A 29 -5.97 9.59 4.69
C ASP A 29 -5.08 10.71 5.28
N PRO A 30 -5.37 11.98 4.98
CA PRO A 30 -4.55 13.10 5.43
C PRO A 30 -4.70 13.40 6.93
N ASP A 31 -5.84 13.06 7.53
CA ASP A 31 -6.15 13.38 8.92
C ASP A 31 -5.35 12.47 9.86
N SER A 32 -5.33 11.16 9.56
CA SER A 32 -4.52 10.18 10.30
C SER A 32 -3.09 10.02 9.76
N ARG A 33 -2.75 10.71 8.66
CA ARG A 33 -1.48 10.55 7.92
C ARG A 33 -1.19 9.07 7.66
N ALA A 34 -2.12 8.41 6.98
CA ALA A 34 -2.01 7.00 6.64
C ALA A 34 -2.09 6.76 5.13
N TRP A 35 -1.25 5.86 4.64
CA TRP A 35 -1.18 5.48 3.23
C TRP A 35 -1.48 4.00 3.08
N THR A 36 -2.37 3.65 2.16
CA THR A 36 -2.60 2.24 1.81
C THR A 36 -1.94 1.94 0.47
N VAL A 37 -1.14 0.88 0.44
CA VAL A 37 -0.43 0.37 -0.74
C VAL A 37 -0.84 -1.06 -1.06
N ALA A 38 -0.82 -1.40 -2.35
CA ALA A 38 -1.17 -2.71 -2.88
C ALA A 38 0.09 -3.54 -3.18
N SER A 39 0.10 -4.82 -2.80
CA SER A 39 1.12 -5.77 -3.25
C SER A 39 0.70 -6.47 -4.54
N GLY A 40 1.01 -5.85 -5.68
CA GLY A 40 0.64 -6.40 -6.99
C GLY A 40 1.31 -7.73 -7.36
N PHE A 41 2.43 -8.07 -6.70
CA PHE A 41 3.08 -9.39 -6.82
C PHE A 41 2.66 -10.36 -5.70
N GLY A 42 1.58 -10.04 -4.98
CA GLY A 42 1.04 -10.87 -3.91
C GLY A 42 1.89 -10.88 -2.63
N ALA A 43 1.58 -11.82 -1.74
CA ALA A 43 2.20 -11.91 -0.41
C ALA A 43 3.65 -12.42 -0.46
N GLY A 44 4.10 -12.89 -1.64
CA GLY A 44 5.48 -13.34 -1.87
C GLY A 44 6.49 -12.21 -2.08
N ALA A 45 6.02 -10.97 -2.34
CA ALA A 45 6.90 -9.83 -2.54
C ALA A 45 7.82 -9.62 -1.33
N ASP A 46 9.12 -9.41 -1.57
CA ASP A 46 10.09 -9.31 -0.47
C ASP A 46 9.79 -8.15 0.46
N TRP A 47 9.43 -6.97 -0.06
CA TRP A 47 9.07 -5.83 0.77
C TRP A 47 7.89 -6.15 1.70
N TYR A 48 6.87 -6.87 1.21
CA TYR A 48 5.68 -7.24 1.98
C TYR A 48 6.05 -8.19 3.13
N ARG A 49 6.82 -9.23 2.83
CA ARG A 49 7.33 -10.18 3.85
C ARG A 49 8.27 -9.50 4.85
N ASN A 50 9.07 -8.55 4.38
CA ASN A 50 10.02 -7.80 5.20
C ASN A 50 9.30 -6.87 6.17
N LEU A 51 8.22 -6.19 5.76
CA LEU A 51 7.36 -5.43 6.68
C LEU A 51 6.66 -6.31 7.71
N GLY A 52 6.36 -7.57 7.36
CA GLY A 52 5.80 -8.53 8.30
C GLY A 52 6.75 -8.84 9.45
N ALA A 53 8.05 -8.92 9.16
CA ALA A 53 9.09 -9.11 10.17
C ALA A 53 9.49 -7.80 10.87
N HIS A 54 9.52 -6.68 10.16
CA HIS A 54 9.96 -5.37 10.63
C HIS A 54 8.93 -4.29 10.25
N PRO A 55 7.83 -4.14 11.02
CA PRO A 55 6.72 -3.27 10.63
C PRO A 55 7.00 -1.78 10.80
N LYS A 56 7.97 -1.40 11.65
CA LYS A 56 8.37 0.00 11.82
C LYS A 56 9.41 0.37 10.77
N THR A 57 9.11 1.38 9.97
CA THR A 57 9.99 1.80 8.86
C THR A 57 9.81 3.27 8.52
N VAL A 58 10.48 3.73 7.47
CA VAL A 58 10.34 5.07 6.89
C VAL A 58 9.80 4.97 5.47
N LEU A 59 8.92 5.88 5.10
CA LEU A 59 8.54 6.13 3.71
C LEU A 59 8.83 7.56 3.32
N GLN A 60 9.01 7.80 2.03
CA GLN A 60 9.02 9.12 1.44
C GLN A 60 7.77 9.31 0.58
N PHE A 61 7.02 10.37 0.84
CA PHE A 61 5.84 10.76 0.06
C PHE A 61 6.00 12.21 -0.41
N GLY A 62 6.11 12.40 -1.73
CA GLY A 62 6.61 13.67 -2.27
C GLY A 62 8.02 13.95 -1.75
N ASN A 63 8.23 15.11 -1.13
CA ASN A 63 9.54 15.53 -0.61
C ASN A 63 9.68 15.32 0.91
N ARG A 64 8.74 14.62 1.56
CA ARG A 64 8.73 14.43 3.01
C ARG A 64 8.93 12.97 3.38
N HIS A 65 9.71 12.75 4.43
CA HIS A 65 9.92 11.45 5.05
C HIS A 65 8.98 11.29 6.27
N HIS A 66 8.47 10.08 6.45
CA HIS A 66 7.53 9.73 7.50
C HIS A 66 7.96 8.42 8.16
N ALA A 67 8.15 8.44 9.47
CA ALA A 67 8.24 7.22 10.26
C ALA A 67 6.83 6.61 10.37
N VAL A 68 6.71 5.34 10.01
CA VAL A 68 5.42 4.65 9.94
C VAL A 68 5.49 3.26 10.56
N THR A 69 4.32 2.78 10.98
CA THR A 69 4.10 1.38 11.33
C THR A 69 3.19 0.73 10.29
N ALA A 70 3.62 -0.42 9.76
CA ALA A 70 2.86 -1.22 8.80
C ALA A 70 1.75 -2.05 9.48
N ARG A 71 0.55 -1.99 8.92
CA ARG A 71 -0.62 -2.79 9.29
C ARG A 71 -1.13 -3.56 8.07
N PHE A 72 -1.21 -4.87 8.20
CA PHE A 72 -1.70 -5.75 7.14
C PHE A 72 -3.22 -5.79 7.18
N LEU A 73 -3.85 -5.57 6.03
CA LEU A 73 -5.30 -5.47 5.93
C LEU A 73 -5.93 -6.81 5.57
N SER A 74 -7.18 -7.01 5.98
CA SER A 74 -7.94 -8.20 5.61
C SER A 74 -8.32 -8.17 4.12
N ALA A 75 -8.72 -9.32 3.59
CA ALA A 75 -9.22 -9.42 2.22
C ALA A 75 -10.48 -8.56 2.01
N GLU A 76 -11.33 -8.42 3.03
CA GLU A 76 -12.56 -7.63 2.92
C GLU A 76 -12.26 -6.13 2.94
N ASP A 77 -11.30 -5.68 3.75
CA ASP A 77 -10.78 -4.31 3.66
C ASP A 77 -10.26 -4.03 2.25
N GLY A 78 -9.49 -4.97 1.68
CA GLY A 78 -8.99 -4.89 0.31
C GLY A 78 -10.10 -4.76 -0.73
N ALA A 79 -11.22 -5.47 -0.54
CA ALA A 79 -12.38 -5.39 -1.41
C ALA A 79 -12.95 -3.97 -1.47
N GLU A 80 -13.21 -3.36 -0.31
CA GLU A 80 -13.76 -2.01 -0.23
C GLU A 80 -12.77 -0.95 -0.70
N ILE A 81 -11.48 -1.10 -0.36
CA ILE A 81 -10.41 -0.21 -0.86
C ILE A 81 -10.36 -0.19 -2.37
N MET A 82 -10.42 -1.36 -3.03
CA MET A 82 -10.38 -1.41 -4.50
C MET A 82 -11.65 -0.90 -5.17
N ALA A 83 -12.82 -1.10 -4.55
CA ALA A 83 -14.07 -0.51 -5.03
C ALA A 83 -14.00 1.02 -5.01
N ASP A 84 -13.60 1.61 -3.89
CA ASP A 84 -13.42 3.05 -3.71
C ASP A 84 -12.29 3.60 -4.59
N TYR A 85 -11.19 2.85 -4.73
CA TYR A 85 -10.10 3.20 -5.64
C TYR A 85 -10.57 3.30 -7.09
N GLY A 86 -11.34 2.32 -7.56
CA GLY A 86 -11.88 2.32 -8.91
C GLY A 86 -12.93 3.39 -9.14
N ALA A 87 -13.77 3.71 -8.15
CA ALA A 87 -14.73 4.81 -8.26
C ALA A 87 -14.01 6.16 -8.43
N ARG A 88 -12.95 6.41 -7.66
CA ARG A 88 -12.17 7.67 -7.73
C ARG A 88 -11.24 7.73 -8.93
N ARG A 89 -10.70 6.58 -9.37
CA ARG A 89 -9.66 6.50 -10.41
C ARG A 89 -9.90 5.34 -11.41
N PRO A 90 -10.99 5.36 -12.20
CA PRO A 90 -11.41 4.21 -13.00
C PRO A 90 -10.35 3.72 -14.00
N ARG A 91 -9.74 4.64 -14.75
CA ARG A 91 -8.69 4.32 -15.73
C ARG A 91 -7.47 3.69 -15.08
N THR A 92 -7.09 4.19 -13.91
CA THR A 92 -5.92 3.71 -13.18
C THR A 92 -6.16 2.34 -12.56
N ALA A 93 -7.32 2.14 -11.94
CA ALA A 93 -7.70 0.85 -11.39
C ALA A 93 -7.74 -0.24 -12.47
N ARG A 94 -8.28 0.06 -13.66
CA ARG A 94 -8.27 -0.89 -14.80
C ARG A 94 -6.85 -1.26 -15.22
N ARG A 95 -5.93 -0.29 -15.32
CA ARG A 95 -4.51 -0.55 -15.65
C ARG A 95 -3.82 -1.37 -14.58
N LEU A 96 -4.07 -1.07 -13.30
CA LEU A 96 -3.51 -1.81 -12.17
C LEU A 96 -3.98 -3.27 -12.19
N CYS A 97 -5.29 -3.52 -12.31
CA CYS A 97 -5.84 -4.88 -12.41
C CYS A 97 -5.27 -5.64 -13.62
N ALA A 98 -5.18 -5.00 -14.80
CA ALA A 98 -4.60 -5.62 -15.99
C ALA A 98 -3.12 -6.00 -15.78
N PHE A 99 -2.32 -5.12 -15.16
CA PHE A 99 -0.94 -5.40 -14.81
C PHE A 99 -0.79 -6.60 -13.86
N MET A 100 -1.75 -6.77 -12.94
CA MET A 100 -1.77 -7.89 -11.99
C MET A 100 -2.44 -9.16 -12.56
N GLY A 101 -2.85 -9.17 -13.83
CA GLY A 101 -3.57 -10.30 -14.44
C GLY A 101 -4.96 -10.55 -13.84
N LEU A 102 -5.55 -9.56 -13.17
CA LEU A 102 -6.85 -9.69 -12.53
C LEU A 102 -7.98 -9.21 -13.46
N PRO A 103 -9.05 -10.01 -13.63
CA PRO A 103 -10.18 -9.64 -14.46
C PRO A 103 -10.91 -8.43 -13.87
N SER A 104 -10.90 -7.33 -14.63
CA SER A 104 -11.53 -6.06 -14.29
C SER A 104 -12.23 -5.49 -15.52
N ASP A 105 -13.55 -5.63 -15.54
CA ASP A 105 -14.42 -4.88 -16.45
C ASP A 105 -14.63 -3.43 -15.98
N GLY A 106 -14.07 -3.07 -14.82
CA GLY A 106 -14.23 -1.77 -14.16
C GLY A 106 -15.47 -1.69 -13.26
N SER A 107 -16.28 -2.75 -13.17
CA SER A 107 -17.43 -2.79 -12.27
C SER A 107 -16.99 -2.85 -10.80
N ALA A 108 -17.82 -2.34 -9.90
CA ALA A 108 -17.56 -2.39 -8.46
C ALA A 108 -17.41 -3.83 -7.94
N SER A 109 -18.18 -4.79 -8.48
CA SER A 109 -18.09 -6.20 -8.08
C SER A 109 -16.77 -6.85 -8.54
N ALA A 110 -16.31 -6.56 -9.77
CA ALA A 110 -15.01 -7.03 -10.24
C ALA A 110 -13.85 -6.42 -9.45
N LEU A 111 -13.94 -5.14 -9.11
CA LEU A 111 -12.96 -4.44 -8.28
C LEU A 111 -12.90 -5.00 -6.85
N ARG A 112 -14.06 -5.28 -6.22
CA ARG A 112 -14.11 -5.96 -4.92
C ARG A 112 -13.43 -7.33 -4.97
N ARG A 113 -13.73 -8.12 -6.01
CA ARG A 113 -13.11 -9.44 -6.20
C ARG A 113 -11.59 -9.31 -6.38
N ALA A 114 -11.12 -8.33 -7.16
CA ALA A 114 -9.70 -8.05 -7.27
C ALA A 114 -9.10 -7.65 -5.92
N GLY A 115 -9.77 -6.79 -5.16
CA GLY A 115 -9.36 -6.38 -3.81
C GLY A 115 -9.21 -7.54 -2.82
N ARG A 116 -10.08 -8.55 -2.87
CA ARG A 116 -9.94 -9.75 -2.01
C ARG A 116 -8.71 -10.60 -2.34
N ALA A 117 -8.22 -10.54 -3.58
CA ALA A 117 -7.08 -11.32 -4.04
C ALA A 117 -5.73 -10.61 -3.85
N ILE A 118 -5.74 -9.28 -3.67
CA ILE A 118 -4.54 -8.46 -3.53
C ILE A 118 -4.24 -8.24 -2.04
N PRO A 119 -3.02 -8.51 -1.57
CA PRO A 119 -2.62 -8.10 -0.22
C PRO A 119 -2.40 -6.59 -0.15
N PHE A 120 -2.91 -5.98 0.92
CA PHE A 120 -2.74 -4.55 1.19
C PHE A 120 -2.03 -4.30 2.52
N VAL A 121 -1.29 -3.20 2.56
CA VAL A 121 -0.66 -2.69 3.77
C VAL A 121 -1.07 -1.23 3.96
N ARG A 122 -1.59 -0.91 5.15
CA ARG A 122 -1.77 0.46 5.63
C ARG A 122 -0.51 0.86 6.40
N LEU A 123 0.08 2.00 6.04
CA LEU A 123 1.26 2.59 6.64
C LEU A 123 0.78 3.79 7.45
N GLU A 124 0.84 3.67 8.77
CA GLU A 124 0.32 4.69 9.69
C GLU A 124 1.48 5.51 10.23
N SER A 125 1.45 6.83 10.06
CA SER A 125 2.45 7.71 10.68
C SER A 125 2.43 7.53 12.18
N ASP A 126 3.59 7.27 12.78
CA ASP A 126 3.70 7.40 14.22
C ASP A 126 3.39 8.87 14.59
N PRO A 127 2.65 9.13 15.68
CA PRO A 127 2.48 10.49 16.17
C PRO A 127 3.88 11.07 16.46
N PRO A 128 4.09 12.38 16.28
CA PRO A 128 5.34 13.00 16.67
C PRO A 128 5.61 12.63 18.13
N ARG A 129 6.77 12.01 18.40
CA ARG A 129 7.16 11.74 19.79
C ARG A 129 7.15 13.08 20.53
N PRO A 130 6.39 13.23 21.63
CA PRO A 130 6.56 14.41 22.47
C PRO A 130 8.02 14.43 22.92
N PHE A 131 8.67 15.58 22.78
CA PHE A 131 10.00 15.78 23.33
C PHE A 131 9.90 15.52 24.84
N VAL A 132 10.68 14.56 25.33
CA VAL A 132 10.96 14.37 26.76
C VAL A 132 12.23 15.14 27.07
#